data_AF-A0A521GC94-F1
#
_entry.id   AF-A0A521GC94-F1
#
_cell.length_a   1.000
_cell.length_b   1.000
_cell.length_c   1.000
_cell.angle_alpha   90.00
_cell.angle_beta   90.00
_cell.angle_gamma   90.00
#
_symmetry.space_group_name_H-M   'P 1'
#
loop_
_entity.id
_entity.type
_entity.pdbx_description
1 polymer ?
#
loop_
_entity_poly.entity_id
_entity_poly.type
_entity_poly.pdbx_seq_one_letter_code
_entity_poly.pdbx_strand_id
1 'polypeptide(L)'
;MNTFATLLLTLCVGVASLGFITRLDDPKPAEKKIKWMTIEEAFTAQQKKPKKIFVDVYTDWCGWCKVMDRNTFTNPVIADYMNEHYYSVKLNAEGKEDIKLGDRVYKSMGNVHELAATLLKGQMSYPTTVYLNEKMELIQPVPGYLEPRMFHQIVTWFGSNSHTKEEFEKFKAGTYVKSFQDKLPNPSAQAPAAVAH
;
A
#
# COMPACT_ATOMS: atom_id res chain seq x y z
N MET A 1 52.96 -31.11 -58.27
CA MET A 1 54.08 -30.16 -58.15
C MET A 1 53.66 -29.12 -57.12
N ASN A 2 54.01 -29.32 -55.84
CA ASN A 2 55.26 -28.89 -55.17
C ASN A 2 55.01 -27.55 -54.44
N THR A 3 55.35 -27.27 -53.18
CA THR A 3 55.90 -28.00 -52.02
C THR A 3 55.94 -26.98 -50.83
N PHE A 4 56.16 -27.46 -49.60
CA PHE A 4 56.62 -26.75 -48.37
C PHE A 4 55.58 -25.87 -47.66
N ALA A 5 55.04 -26.21 -46.49
CA ALA A 5 55.65 -26.64 -45.21
C ALA A 5 56.69 -25.63 -44.66
N THR A 6 56.25 -24.73 -43.78
CA THR A 6 57.14 -24.13 -42.78
C THR A 6 56.37 -23.89 -41.48
N LEU A 7 56.75 -24.70 -40.50
CA LEU A 7 56.38 -24.72 -39.11
C LEU A 7 57.00 -23.48 -38.43
N LEU A 8 56.19 -22.63 -37.78
CA LEU A 8 56.67 -21.64 -36.82
C LEU A 8 55.86 -21.77 -35.53
N LEU A 9 56.46 -22.54 -34.63
CA LEU A 9 56.09 -22.72 -33.24
C LEU A 9 56.22 -21.36 -32.53
N THR A 10 55.10 -20.67 -32.29
CA THR A 10 55.09 -19.50 -31.39
C THR A 10 54.25 -19.81 -30.18
N LEU A 11 54.97 -20.21 -29.13
CA LEU A 11 54.52 -20.38 -27.76
C LEU A 11 54.08 -19.01 -27.19
N CYS A 12 52.82 -18.64 -27.36
CA CYS A 12 52.24 -17.54 -26.60
C CYS A 12 51.47 -18.10 -25.40
N VAL A 13 52.16 -18.00 -24.27
CA VAL A 13 51.72 -18.20 -22.90
C VAL A 13 50.27 -17.75 -22.70
N GLY A 14 49.47 -18.64 -22.12
CA GLY A 14 48.10 -18.37 -21.74
C GLY A 14 48.00 -17.16 -20.83
N VAL A 15 47.18 -16.21 -21.24
CA VAL A 15 46.44 -15.37 -20.31
C VAL A 15 44.98 -15.76 -20.54
N ALA A 16 44.54 -16.79 -19.82
CA ALA A 16 43.13 -16.95 -19.53
C ALA A 16 42.74 -15.76 -18.66
N SER A 17 42.52 -14.60 -19.29
CA SER A 17 41.79 -13.52 -18.67
C SER A 17 40.38 -14.06 -18.45
N LEU A 18 40.17 -14.66 -17.27
CA LEU A 18 38.86 -14.81 -16.67
C LEU A 18 38.25 -13.41 -16.71
N GLY A 19 37.47 -13.16 -17.76
CA GLY A 19 36.53 -12.07 -17.79
C GLY A 19 35.56 -12.34 -16.65
N PHE A 20 35.89 -11.80 -15.47
CA PHE A 20 34.88 -11.39 -14.51
C PHE A 20 34.04 -10.35 -15.26
N ILE A 21 33.04 -10.83 -15.98
CA ILE A 21 31.90 -10.01 -16.39
C ILE A 21 31.28 -9.60 -15.06
N THR A 22 31.68 -8.45 -14.55
CA THR A 22 30.92 -7.76 -13.52
C THR A 22 29.53 -7.61 -14.11
N ARG A 23 28.56 -8.36 -13.58
CA ARG A 23 27.16 -8.03 -13.79
C ARG A 23 27.00 -6.63 -13.21
N LEU A 24 27.05 -5.62 -14.09
CA LEU A 24 26.67 -4.26 -13.75
C LEU A 24 25.26 -4.37 -13.18
N ASP A 25 25.12 -3.91 -11.95
CA ASP A 25 23.95 -4.06 -11.10
C ASP A 25 22.64 -3.95 -11.91
N ASP A 26 21.94 -5.07 -12.07
CA ASP A 26 20.56 -5.03 -12.54
C ASP A 26 19.82 -4.04 -11.64
N PRO A 27 19.18 -2.98 -12.18
CA PRO A 27 18.54 -1.98 -11.36
C PRO A 27 17.50 -2.67 -10.48
N LYS A 28 17.72 -2.63 -9.16
CA LYS A 28 16.80 -3.20 -8.16
C LYS A 28 15.39 -2.72 -8.50
N PRO A 29 14.42 -3.63 -8.70
CA PRO A 29 13.04 -3.23 -8.98
C PRO A 29 12.58 -2.20 -7.97
N ALA A 30 12.06 -1.08 -8.46
CA ALA A 30 11.62 0.01 -7.61
C ALA A 30 10.64 -0.50 -6.55
N GLU A 31 10.88 -0.14 -5.29
CA GLU A 31 10.03 -0.52 -4.17
C GLU A 31 8.60 -0.02 -4.41
N LYS A 32 7.62 -0.93 -4.36
CA LYS A 32 6.22 -0.61 -4.60
C LYS A 32 5.66 0.14 -3.39
N LYS A 33 5.29 1.41 -3.60
CA LYS A 33 4.73 2.29 -2.56
C LYS A 33 3.30 2.68 -2.92
N ILE A 34 2.48 2.93 -1.90
CA ILE A 34 1.16 3.52 -2.09
C ILE A 34 1.32 4.91 -2.73
N LYS A 35 0.54 5.18 -3.76
CA LYS A 35 0.45 6.47 -4.44
C LYS A 35 -0.50 7.37 -3.65
N TRP A 36 0.06 8.03 -2.65
CA TRP A 36 -0.66 9.02 -1.84
C TRP A 36 -0.96 10.28 -2.64
N MET A 37 -2.11 10.88 -2.37
CA MET A 37 -2.55 12.15 -2.93
C MET A 37 -3.28 12.99 -1.88
N THR A 38 -3.50 14.27 -2.17
CA THR A 38 -4.41 15.10 -1.38
C THR A 38 -5.85 14.69 -1.65
N ILE A 39 -6.77 15.07 -0.75
CA ILE A 39 -8.19 14.80 -0.95
C ILE A 39 -8.78 15.60 -2.13
N GLU A 40 -8.20 16.75 -2.47
CA GLU A 40 -8.60 17.57 -3.63
C GLU A 40 -8.16 16.93 -4.95
N GLU A 41 -6.96 16.33 -4.97
CA GLU A 41 -6.49 15.51 -6.09
C GLU A 41 -7.38 14.28 -6.28
N ALA A 42 -7.73 13.58 -5.19
CA ALA A 42 -8.65 12.45 -5.23
C ALA A 42 -10.05 12.85 -5.72
N PHE A 43 -10.56 13.99 -5.26
CA PHE A 43 -11.83 14.56 -5.73
C PHE A 43 -11.79 14.84 -7.24
N THR A 44 -10.72 15.46 -7.72
CA THR A 44 -10.54 15.77 -9.15
C THR A 44 -10.41 14.49 -9.99
N ALA A 45 -9.67 13.49 -9.51
CA ALA A 45 -9.53 12.20 -10.18
C ALA A 45 -10.88 11.44 -10.22
N GLN A 46 -11.69 11.56 -9.17
CA GLN A 46 -13.01 10.95 -9.08
C GLN A 46 -13.96 11.42 -10.17
N GLN A 47 -13.93 12.71 -10.51
CA GLN A 47 -14.76 13.27 -11.59
C GLN A 47 -14.44 12.67 -12.97
N LYS A 48 -13.20 12.21 -13.17
CA LYS A 48 -12.74 11.63 -14.45
C LYS A 48 -12.92 10.12 -14.49
N LYS A 49 -12.56 9.44 -13.41
CA LYS A 49 -12.62 7.98 -13.30
C LYS A 49 -13.04 7.60 -11.88
N PRO A 50 -14.34 7.31 -11.67
CA PRO A 50 -14.84 6.88 -10.37
C PRO A 50 -14.10 5.64 -9.85
N LYS A 51 -13.60 5.74 -8.61
CA LYS A 51 -12.87 4.72 -7.86
C LYS A 51 -13.11 4.96 -6.36
N LYS A 52 -13.04 3.92 -5.53
CA LYS A 52 -13.14 4.10 -4.07
C LYS A 52 -12.02 5.00 -3.55
N ILE A 53 -12.31 5.75 -2.50
CA ILE A 53 -11.30 6.59 -1.82
C ILE A 53 -11.02 5.98 -0.46
N PHE A 54 -9.73 5.79 -0.19
CA PHE A 54 -9.21 5.44 1.12
C PHE A 54 -8.58 6.69 1.71
N VAL A 55 -8.93 7.04 2.94
CA VAL A 55 -8.32 8.17 3.66
C VAL A 55 -7.67 7.65 4.93
N ASP A 56 -6.36 7.83 5.04
CA ASP A 56 -5.66 7.68 6.30
C ASP A 56 -5.67 9.02 7.05
N VAL A 57 -6.43 9.07 8.14
CA VAL A 57 -6.58 10.25 8.98
C VAL A 57 -5.60 10.15 10.14
N TYR A 58 -4.64 11.08 10.18
CA TYR A 58 -3.50 11.07 11.10
C TYR A 58 -3.26 12.44 11.75
N THR A 59 -2.33 12.50 12.69
CA THR A 59 -1.72 13.74 13.18
C THR A 59 -0.20 13.58 13.26
N ASP A 60 0.56 14.68 13.22
CA ASP A 60 2.03 14.63 13.17
C ASP A 60 2.66 14.06 14.45
N TRP A 61 1.98 14.20 15.59
CA TRP A 61 2.40 13.71 16.89
C TRP A 61 1.96 12.25 17.17
N CYS A 62 1.07 11.68 16.35
CA CYS A 62 0.52 10.35 16.56
C CYS A 62 1.58 9.25 16.32
N GLY A 63 2.05 8.62 17.41
CA GLY A 63 3.02 7.53 17.35
C GLY A 63 2.53 6.31 16.58
N TRP A 64 1.29 5.87 16.83
CA TRP A 64 0.69 4.70 16.16
C TRP A 64 0.46 4.91 14.67
N CYS A 65 0.21 6.15 14.23
CA CYS A 65 0.12 6.51 12.82
C CYS A 65 1.46 6.25 12.12
N LYS A 66 2.56 6.67 12.74
CA LYS A 66 3.93 6.42 12.22
C LYS A 66 4.28 4.92 12.22
N VAL A 67 3.77 4.15 13.18
CA VAL A 67 3.93 2.69 13.20
C VAL A 67 3.15 2.04 12.05
N MET A 68 1.91 2.48 11.80
CA MET A 68 1.09 2.02 10.67
C MET A 68 1.76 2.30 9.33
N ASP A 69 2.32 3.50 9.17
CA ASP A 69 3.06 3.88 7.95
C ASP A 69 4.21 2.92 7.66
N ARG A 70 5.01 2.61 8.68
CA ARG A 70 6.21 1.76 8.51
C ARG A 70 5.91 0.28 8.39
N ASN A 71 4.90 -0.23 9.09
CA ASN A 71 4.64 -1.66 9.20
C ASN A 71 3.60 -2.14 8.20
N THR A 72 2.60 -1.31 7.89
CA THR A 72 1.43 -1.69 7.09
C THR A 72 1.49 -1.11 5.69
N PHE A 73 1.70 0.20 5.53
CA PHE A 73 1.61 0.86 4.22
C PHE A 73 2.84 0.68 3.32
N THR A 74 3.96 0.21 3.87
CA THR A 74 5.17 -0.18 3.12
C THR A 74 5.09 -1.61 2.56
N ASN A 75 4.10 -2.41 2.97
CA ASN A 75 3.98 -3.77 2.49
C ASN A 75 3.64 -3.76 0.99
N PRO A 76 4.42 -4.43 0.12
CA PRO A 76 4.25 -4.33 -1.33
C PRO A 76 2.92 -4.90 -1.84
N VAL A 77 2.37 -5.92 -1.16
CA VAL A 77 1.07 -6.53 -1.52
C VAL A 77 -0.06 -5.56 -1.23
N ILE A 78 0.01 -4.87 -0.09
CA ILE A 78 -0.91 -3.80 0.26
C ILE A 78 -0.76 -2.65 -0.74
N ALA A 79 0.46 -2.20 -1.03
CA ALA A 79 0.72 -1.11 -1.97
C ALA A 79 0.15 -1.40 -3.36
N ASP A 80 0.32 -2.61 -3.87
CA ASP A 80 -0.27 -3.07 -5.14
C ASP A 80 -1.80 -2.95 -5.10
N TYR A 81 -2.43 -3.54 -4.09
CA TYR A 81 -3.88 -3.53 -3.96
C TYR A 81 -4.44 -2.11 -3.85
N MET A 82 -3.82 -1.26 -3.03
CA MET A 82 -4.25 0.13 -2.84
C MET A 82 -4.14 0.93 -4.14
N ASN A 83 -3.03 0.79 -4.87
CA ASN A 83 -2.83 1.50 -6.14
C ASN A 83 -3.81 1.07 -7.23
N GLU A 84 -4.21 -0.21 -7.22
CA GLU A 84 -5.19 -0.75 -8.16
C GLU A 84 -6.60 -0.26 -7.83
N HIS A 85 -7.04 -0.41 -6.58
CA HIS A 85 -8.45 -0.31 -6.20
C HIS A 85 -8.86 1.01 -5.55
N TYR A 86 -7.92 1.83 -5.07
CA TYR A 86 -8.21 3.07 -4.36
C TYR A 86 -7.52 4.31 -4.94
N TYR A 87 -8.14 5.47 -4.72
CA TYR A 87 -7.42 6.72 -4.53
C TYR A 87 -7.05 6.81 -3.04
N SER A 88 -5.75 6.79 -2.73
CA SER A 88 -5.27 6.75 -1.34
C SER A 88 -4.87 8.15 -0.89
N VAL A 89 -5.51 8.64 0.17
CA VAL A 89 -5.37 10.00 0.67
C VAL A 89 -4.74 9.99 2.04
N LYS A 90 -3.80 10.92 2.27
CA LYS A 90 -3.31 11.29 3.60
C LYS A 90 -4.02 12.56 4.05
N LEU A 91 -4.68 12.52 5.21
CA LEU A 91 -5.36 13.68 5.77
C LEU A 91 -4.85 13.94 7.19
N ASN A 92 -4.13 15.05 7.36
CA ASN A 92 -3.77 15.53 8.69
C ASN A 92 -5.02 16.15 9.33
N ALA A 93 -5.50 15.53 10.42
CA ALA A 93 -6.69 15.98 11.12
C ALA A 93 -6.52 17.32 11.82
N GLU A 94 -5.29 17.82 12.00
CA GLU A 94 -4.99 19.13 12.59
C GLU A 94 -4.45 20.13 11.56
N GLY A 95 -4.58 19.80 10.26
CA GLY A 95 -4.21 20.69 9.17
C GLY A 95 -4.83 22.09 9.29
N LYS A 96 -4.07 23.09 8.85
CA LYS A 96 -4.48 24.51 8.90
C LYS A 96 -5.00 25.03 7.56
N GLU A 97 -4.60 24.39 6.47
CA GLU A 97 -4.98 24.78 5.13
C GLU A 97 -6.46 24.52 4.88
N ASP A 98 -7.11 25.44 4.17
CA ASP A 98 -8.47 25.25 3.68
C ASP A 98 -8.49 24.14 2.63
N ILE A 99 -9.46 23.23 2.71
CA ILE A 99 -9.64 22.15 1.72
C ILE A 99 -10.91 22.42 0.92
N LYS A 100 -10.80 22.49 -0.42
CA LYS A 100 -11.94 22.76 -1.30
C LYS A 100 -12.37 21.50 -2.07
N LEU A 101 -13.60 21.05 -1.82
CA LEU A 101 -14.22 19.94 -2.55
C LEU A 101 -15.48 20.45 -3.27
N GLY A 102 -15.37 20.67 -4.58
CA GLY A 102 -16.42 21.33 -5.36
C GLY A 102 -16.65 22.77 -4.87
N ASP A 103 -17.90 23.09 -4.55
CA ASP A 103 -18.28 24.41 -4.03
C ASP A 103 -18.13 24.53 -2.51
N ARG A 104 -17.80 23.44 -1.82
CA ARG A 104 -17.63 23.44 -0.37
C ARG A 104 -16.17 23.64 0.02
N VAL A 105 -15.94 24.57 0.95
CA VAL A 105 -14.64 24.77 1.60
C VAL A 105 -14.75 24.26 3.03
N TYR A 106 -13.84 23.38 3.42
CA TYR A 106 -13.67 22.88 4.77
C TYR A 106 -12.51 23.60 5.42
N LYS A 107 -12.67 24.03 6.68
CA LYS A 107 -11.67 24.85 7.36
C LYS A 107 -11.12 24.19 8.62
N SER A 108 -9.97 24.68 9.08
CA SER A 108 -9.46 24.37 10.41
C SER A 108 -10.34 25.01 11.50
N MET A 109 -10.72 24.22 12.51
CA MET A 109 -11.48 24.67 13.68
C MET A 109 -10.57 24.89 14.91
N GLY A 110 -9.31 25.20 14.67
CA GLY A 110 -8.29 25.31 15.73
C GLY A 110 -7.54 24.00 15.91
N ASN A 111 -8.02 23.11 16.77
CA ASN A 111 -7.35 21.84 17.08
C ASN A 111 -7.80 20.65 16.22
N VAL A 112 -8.73 20.86 15.28
CA VAL A 112 -9.19 19.81 14.36
C VAL A 112 -9.69 20.45 13.06
N HIS A 113 -9.49 19.78 11.94
CA HIS A 113 -9.98 20.18 10.63
C HIS A 113 -11.43 19.70 10.42
N GLU A 114 -12.31 20.56 9.92
CA GLU A 114 -13.75 20.26 9.72
C GLU A 114 -13.97 18.99 8.89
N LEU A 115 -13.17 18.81 7.83
CA LEU A 115 -13.25 17.61 6.99
C LEU A 115 -12.92 16.33 7.77
N ALA A 116 -11.85 16.34 8.56
CA ALA A 116 -11.50 15.20 9.40
C ALA A 116 -12.61 14.94 10.42
N ALA A 117 -13.15 15.99 11.04
CA ALA A 117 -14.25 15.84 11.99
C ALA A 117 -15.50 15.21 11.36
N THR A 118 -15.81 15.57 10.12
CA THR A 118 -16.91 15.01 9.34
C THR A 118 -16.69 13.54 9.01
N LEU A 119 -15.51 13.19 8.49
CA LEU A 119 -15.16 11.82 8.10
C LEU A 119 -15.09 10.86 9.30
N LEU A 120 -14.64 11.36 10.44
CA LEU A 120 -14.55 10.62 11.70
C LEU A 120 -15.85 10.62 12.51
N LYS A 121 -16.93 11.23 12.00
CA LYS A 121 -18.22 11.36 12.71
C LYS A 121 -18.07 11.94 14.12
N GLY A 122 -17.17 12.91 14.29
CA GLY A 122 -16.89 13.53 15.59
C GLY A 122 -15.97 12.74 16.52
N GLN A 123 -15.58 11.51 16.18
CA GLN A 123 -14.75 10.66 17.03
C GLN A 123 -13.27 10.77 16.65
N MET A 124 -12.55 11.72 17.25
CA MET A 124 -11.14 12.00 16.94
C MET A 124 -10.18 10.96 17.54
N SER A 125 -10.15 9.77 16.95
CA SER A 125 -9.19 8.71 17.25
C SER A 125 -8.18 8.58 16.12
N TYR A 126 -6.89 8.41 16.45
CA TYR A 126 -5.82 8.33 15.46
C TYR A 126 -4.89 7.12 15.70
N PRO A 127 -4.46 6.41 14.64
CA PRO A 127 -4.92 6.57 13.26
C PRO A 127 -6.38 6.14 13.11
N THR A 128 -7.07 6.69 12.10
CA THR A 128 -8.34 6.14 11.64
C THR A 128 -8.31 6.03 10.12
N THR A 129 -8.70 4.86 9.61
CA THR A 129 -8.85 4.64 8.17
C THR A 129 -10.29 4.86 7.76
N VAL A 130 -10.53 5.64 6.71
CA VAL A 130 -11.89 5.97 6.25
C VAL A 130 -12.07 5.50 4.81
N TYR A 131 -13.21 4.87 4.56
CA TYR A 131 -13.56 4.30 3.26
C TYR A 131 -14.74 5.07 2.67
N LEU A 132 -14.55 5.62 1.47
CA LEU A 132 -15.60 6.24 0.67
C LEU A 132 -15.85 5.42 -0.59
N ASN A 133 -17.10 5.35 -1.02
CA ASN A 133 -17.45 4.72 -2.29
C ASN A 133 -17.10 5.62 -3.49
N GLU A 134 -17.41 5.14 -4.69
CA GLU A 134 -17.15 5.79 -5.98
C GLU A 134 -17.92 7.11 -6.16
N LYS A 135 -18.88 7.41 -5.27
CA LYS A 135 -19.65 8.65 -5.22
C LYS A 135 -19.18 9.60 -4.11
N MET A 136 -18.07 9.27 -3.44
CA MET A 136 -17.58 9.96 -2.23
C MET A 136 -18.52 9.88 -1.02
N GLU A 137 -19.42 8.91 -0.99
CA GLU A 137 -20.28 8.67 0.17
C GLU A 137 -19.50 7.83 1.19
N LEU A 138 -19.63 8.21 2.46
CA LEU A 138 -18.96 7.53 3.57
C LEU A 138 -19.51 6.11 3.75
N ILE A 139 -18.63 5.11 3.61
CA ILE A 139 -18.92 3.73 3.99
C ILE A 139 -18.74 3.59 5.50
N GLN A 140 -17.49 3.71 5.97
CA GLN A 140 -17.18 3.54 7.39
C GLN A 140 -15.80 4.14 7.75
N PRO A 141 -15.67 4.80 8.92
CA PRO A 141 -14.40 4.98 9.60
C PRO A 141 -14.04 3.76 10.45
N VAL A 142 -12.80 3.31 10.40
CA VAL A 142 -12.25 2.20 11.19
C VAL A 142 -11.08 2.72 12.03
N PRO A 143 -11.29 2.94 13.34
CA PRO A 143 -10.30 3.54 14.22
C PRO A 143 -9.23 2.53 14.66
N GLY A 144 -8.06 3.06 14.99
CA GLY A 144 -6.95 2.33 15.58
C GLY A 144 -5.93 1.84 14.55
N TYR A 145 -4.78 1.42 15.09
CA TYR A 145 -3.72 0.79 14.31
C TYR A 145 -4.21 -0.55 13.74
N LEU A 146 -3.97 -0.75 12.44
CA LEU A 146 -4.24 -2.01 11.77
C LEU A 146 -2.92 -2.65 11.33
N GLU A 147 -2.64 -3.83 11.85
CA GLU A 147 -1.55 -4.68 11.36
C GLU A 147 -1.76 -5.04 9.88
N PRO A 148 -0.70 -5.41 9.14
CA PRO A 148 -0.76 -5.63 7.70
C PRO A 148 -1.89 -6.56 7.26
N ARG A 149 -2.08 -7.69 7.97
CA ARG A 149 -3.10 -8.67 7.59
C ARG A 149 -4.52 -8.17 7.84
N MET A 150 -4.77 -7.57 9.00
CA MET A 150 -6.07 -7.00 9.31
C MET A 150 -6.41 -5.87 8.35
N PHE A 151 -5.44 -4.98 8.08
CA PHE A 151 -5.60 -3.93 7.09
C PHE A 151 -5.97 -4.51 5.71
N HIS A 152 -5.20 -5.48 5.22
CA HIS A 152 -5.47 -6.11 3.91
C HIS A 152 -6.84 -6.79 3.87
N GLN A 153 -7.30 -7.41 4.96
CA GLN A 153 -8.67 -7.96 5.06
C GLN A 153 -9.74 -6.86 4.94
N ILE A 154 -9.56 -5.75 5.62
CA ILE A 154 -10.52 -4.64 5.61
C ILE A 154 -10.58 -3.98 4.23
N VAL A 155 -9.42 -3.62 3.65
CA VAL A 155 -9.39 -2.96 2.34
C VAL A 155 -9.89 -3.87 1.23
N THR A 156 -9.66 -5.19 1.32
CA THR A 156 -10.25 -6.11 0.34
C THR A 156 -11.74 -6.27 0.51
N TRP A 157 -12.26 -6.29 1.74
CA TRP A 157 -13.69 -6.39 2.04
C TRP A 157 -14.49 -5.18 1.54
N PHE A 158 -13.94 -3.97 1.73
CA PHE A 158 -14.53 -2.76 1.16
C PHE A 158 -14.31 -2.69 -0.35
N GLY A 159 -13.11 -3.01 -0.84
CA GLY A 159 -12.70 -2.90 -2.24
C GLY A 159 -13.50 -3.81 -3.17
N SER A 160 -13.84 -5.02 -2.72
CA SER A 160 -14.67 -5.98 -3.46
C SER A 160 -16.19 -5.74 -3.32
N ASN A 161 -16.60 -4.73 -2.55
CA ASN A 161 -17.98 -4.56 -2.08
C ASN A 161 -18.53 -5.77 -1.28
N SER A 162 -17.68 -6.60 -0.68
CA SER A 162 -18.13 -7.74 0.12
C SER A 162 -18.92 -7.32 1.37
N HIS A 163 -18.66 -6.12 1.90
CA HIS A 163 -19.41 -5.53 3.02
C HIS A 163 -20.91 -5.37 2.79
N THR A 164 -21.39 -5.38 1.54
CA THR A 164 -22.84 -5.34 1.24
C THR A 164 -23.47 -6.72 1.15
N LYS A 165 -22.66 -7.79 1.21
CA LYS A 165 -23.08 -9.17 0.95
C LYS A 165 -22.87 -10.09 2.14
N GLU A 166 -21.83 -9.87 2.92
CA GLU A 166 -21.48 -10.71 4.05
C GLU A 166 -20.78 -9.93 5.17
N GLU A 167 -21.00 -10.39 6.40
CA GLU A 167 -20.31 -9.89 7.60
C GLU A 167 -18.80 -10.10 7.52
N PHE A 168 -18.06 -9.19 8.15
CA PHE A 168 -16.60 -9.17 8.07
C PHE A 168 -15.94 -10.48 8.57
N GLU A 169 -16.47 -11.09 9.63
CA GLU A 169 -15.94 -12.36 10.15
C GLU A 169 -16.17 -13.53 9.18
N LYS A 170 -17.30 -13.54 8.45
CA LYS A 170 -17.57 -14.54 7.41
C LYS A 170 -16.64 -14.35 6.22
N PHE A 171 -16.43 -13.10 5.80
CA PHE A 171 -15.48 -12.76 4.75
C PHE A 171 -14.07 -13.22 5.12
N LYS A 172 -13.60 -12.90 6.34
CA LYS A 172 -12.28 -13.28 6.83
C LYS A 172 -12.04 -14.78 6.81
N ALA A 173 -13.02 -15.58 7.28
CA ALA A 173 -12.88 -17.02 7.39
C ALA A 173 -13.08 -17.76 6.05
N GLY A 174 -13.83 -17.17 5.11
CA GLY A 174 -14.19 -17.78 3.84
C GLY A 174 -13.55 -17.08 2.66
N THR A 175 -14.20 -16.03 2.17
CA THR A 175 -13.87 -15.33 0.92
C THR A 175 -12.43 -14.83 0.87
N TYR A 176 -11.94 -14.26 1.98
CA TYR A 176 -10.57 -13.76 2.07
C TYR A 176 -9.54 -14.88 1.97
N VAL A 177 -9.75 -15.99 2.68
CA VAL A 177 -8.86 -17.15 2.64
C VAL A 177 -8.73 -17.68 1.22
N LYS A 178 -9.86 -17.84 0.53
CA LYS A 178 -9.90 -18.36 -0.85
C LYS A 178 -9.23 -17.45 -1.88
N SER A 179 -9.30 -16.12 -1.67
CA SER A 179 -8.94 -15.15 -2.72
C SER A 179 -7.59 -14.46 -2.48
N PHE A 180 -7.14 -14.38 -1.23
CA PHE A 180 -6.04 -13.49 -0.84
C PHE A 180 -5.02 -14.11 0.12
N GLN A 181 -5.26 -15.31 0.67
CA GLN A 181 -4.37 -15.90 1.67
C GLN A 181 -2.92 -16.03 1.18
N ASP A 182 -2.72 -16.47 -0.05
CA ASP A 182 -1.39 -16.69 -0.61
C ASP A 182 -0.63 -15.37 -0.84
N LYS A 183 -1.36 -14.26 -1.00
CA LYS A 183 -0.76 -12.94 -1.20
C LYS A 183 -0.23 -12.36 0.11
N LEU A 184 -0.95 -12.55 1.21
CA LEU A 184 -0.54 -12.05 2.52
C LEU A 184 -0.86 -13.09 3.61
N PRO A 185 0.04 -14.06 3.81
CA PRO A 185 -0.24 -15.21 4.66
C PRO A 185 -0.39 -14.84 6.13
N ASN A 186 -1.00 -15.75 6.90
CA ASN A 186 -1.12 -15.59 8.34
C ASN A 186 0.24 -15.82 9.03
N PRO A 187 0.78 -14.87 9.81
CA PRO A 187 1.99 -15.11 10.60
C PRO A 187 1.88 -16.33 11.52
N SER A 188 0.70 -16.59 12.11
CA SER A 188 0.50 -17.77 12.97
C SER A 188 0.35 -19.09 12.23
N ALA A 189 0.14 -19.07 10.91
CA ALA A 189 0.17 -20.28 10.07
C ALA A 189 1.58 -20.58 9.54
N GLN A 190 2.55 -19.68 9.78
CA GLN A 190 3.94 -19.79 9.33
C GLN A 190 4.90 -20.20 10.45
N ALA A 191 4.43 -20.34 11.70
CA ALA A 191 5.25 -20.93 12.75
C ALA A 191 5.50 -22.40 12.36
N PRO A 192 6.77 -22.83 12.13
CA PRO A 192 7.05 -24.25 12.10
C PRO A 192 6.54 -24.82 13.43
N ALA A 193 5.86 -25.97 13.39
CA ALA A 193 5.48 -26.70 14.58
C ALA A 193 6.73 -26.77 15.47
N ALA A 194 6.71 -26.02 16.58
CA ALA A 194 7.84 -25.98 17.48
C ALA A 194 8.14 -27.43 17.86
N VAL A 195 9.35 -27.87 17.54
CA VAL A 195 9.87 -29.18 17.91
C VAL A 195 9.70 -29.29 19.42
N ALA A 196 8.78 -30.15 19.83
CA ALA A 196 8.63 -30.53 21.23
C ALA A 196 9.96 -31.15 21.66
N HIS A 197 10.65 -30.47 22.56
CA HIS A 197 11.78 -31.00 23.33
C HIS A 197 11.30 -31.36 24.74
#